data_AF-A0A2S8FBN3-F1
#
_entry.id   AF-A0A2S8FBN3-F1
#
_cell.length_a   1.000
_cell.length_b   1.000
_cell.length_c   1.000
_cell.angle_alpha   90.00
_cell.angle_beta   90.00
_cell.angle_gamma   90.00
#
_symmetry.space_group_name_H-M   'P 1'
#
loop_
_entity.id
_entity.type
_entity.pdbx_description
1 polymer ?
#
loop_
_entity_poly.entity_id
_entity_poly.type
_entity_poly.pdbx_seq_one_letter_code
_entity_poly.pdbx_strand_id
1 'polypeptide(L)'
;MRISTSSSNCFWLVIVAATAFCFLVSAQQAAAQSVLAEDMFQVHLDAAKAYQLYADASHDRTYKLNEQPLFVWTNPRRARGQVGHLFVWMDGEYPAVVGTIFSFPWQGKPENQRIVHEMHALTEERIFPVNKVALKAWIPTAGNRFYPFPDTPPVAPGNARRQLQARQLARTFEAHTIDREGKRWELRLLGKELMQYEGPDRIGALFAMLGDAGADPELLLLVEAQRNENQWQWRYSPVRMTDQEIYLRIGTTEVWKSEHDEKNTRFHNAESTYDRFQDTLHHLDLNDKDDSP
;
A
#
# COMPACT_ATOMS: atom_id res chain seq x y z
N MET A 1 46.78 -54.24 -6.51
CA MET A 1 46.03 -54.14 -5.25
C MET A 1 45.10 -52.94 -5.37
N ARG A 2 43.79 -53.16 -5.54
CA ARG A 2 42.76 -52.11 -5.70
C ARG A 2 42.34 -51.60 -4.31
N ILE A 3 42.31 -50.29 -4.10
CA ILE A 3 41.67 -49.68 -2.93
C ILE A 3 40.60 -48.70 -3.41
N SER A 4 39.45 -48.85 -2.77
CA SER A 4 38.11 -48.33 -3.04
C SER A 4 37.97 -46.82 -2.78
N THR A 5 37.20 -46.14 -3.63
CA THR A 5 36.68 -44.77 -3.45
C THR A 5 35.26 -44.83 -2.89
N SER A 6 35.01 -44.28 -1.70
CA SER A 6 33.65 -44.03 -1.19
C SER A 6 33.66 -42.96 -0.08
N SER A 7 33.46 -41.69 -0.44
CA SER A 7 33.20 -40.61 0.52
C SER A 7 32.51 -39.38 -0.09
N SER A 8 31.71 -39.54 -1.15
CA SER A 8 31.04 -38.39 -1.83
C SER A 8 29.56 -38.20 -1.46
N ASN A 9 28.97 -39.06 -0.62
CA ASN A 9 27.51 -39.04 -0.34
C ASN A 9 27.11 -38.26 0.92
N CYS A 10 28.03 -37.87 1.80
CA CYS A 10 27.67 -37.19 3.06
C CYS A 10 27.43 -35.68 2.90
N PHE A 11 28.04 -35.04 1.90
CA PHE A 11 27.96 -33.58 1.73
C PHE A 11 26.63 -33.11 1.11
N TRP A 12 25.99 -33.95 0.30
CA TRP A 12 24.70 -33.64 -0.33
C TRP A 12 23.51 -33.70 0.63
N LEU A 13 23.55 -34.59 1.63
CA LEU A 13 22.47 -34.74 2.63
C LEU A 13 22.34 -33.53 3.58
N VAL A 14 23.46 -32.90 3.95
CA VAL A 14 23.44 -31.73 4.85
C VAL A 14 22.87 -30.48 4.17
N ILE A 15 23.15 -30.29 2.87
CA ILE A 15 22.65 -29.14 2.09
C ILE A 15 21.14 -29.24 1.82
N VAL A 16 20.62 -30.44 1.55
CA VAL A 16 19.17 -30.67 1.36
C VAL A 16 18.38 -30.50 2.66
N ALA A 17 18.93 -30.92 3.81
CA ALA A 17 18.28 -30.74 5.10
C ALA A 17 18.21 -29.26 5.52
N ALA A 18 19.28 -28.49 5.31
CA ALA A 18 19.32 -27.07 5.67
C ALA A 18 18.36 -26.21 4.81
N THR A 19 18.24 -26.52 3.52
CA THR A 19 17.29 -25.83 2.63
C THR A 19 15.84 -26.17 2.98
N ALA A 20 15.51 -27.43 3.23
CA ALA A 20 14.17 -27.84 3.67
C ALA A 20 13.74 -27.17 4.99
N PHE A 21 14.67 -27.02 5.95
CA PHE A 21 14.40 -26.35 7.22
C PHE A 21 14.09 -24.85 7.05
N CYS A 22 14.85 -24.13 6.21
CA CYS A 22 14.59 -22.71 5.92
C CYS A 22 13.23 -22.46 5.24
N PHE A 23 12.79 -23.38 4.36
CA PHE A 23 11.47 -23.28 3.74
C PHE A 23 10.33 -23.49 4.74
N LEU A 24 10.47 -24.46 5.66
CA LEU A 24 9.45 -24.75 6.67
C LEU A 24 9.23 -23.56 7.63
N VAL A 25 10.32 -22.95 8.12
CA VAL A 25 10.25 -21.78 9.02
C VAL A 25 9.57 -20.59 8.34
N SER A 26 9.88 -20.35 7.06
CA SER A 26 9.28 -19.25 6.29
C SER A 26 7.78 -19.44 6.06
N ALA A 27 7.36 -20.67 5.76
CA ALA A 27 5.95 -21.00 5.57
C ALA A 27 5.14 -20.87 6.87
N GLN A 28 5.71 -21.32 8.00
CA GLN A 28 5.06 -21.19 9.31
C GLN A 28 4.92 -19.72 9.73
N GLN A 29 5.92 -18.89 9.46
CA GLN A 29 5.86 -17.46 9.74
C GLN A 29 4.78 -16.76 8.87
N ALA A 30 4.72 -17.10 7.58
CA ALA A 30 3.68 -16.57 6.69
C ALA A 30 2.27 -16.97 7.14
N ALA A 31 2.07 -18.23 7.54
CA ALA A 31 0.80 -18.72 8.04
C ALA A 31 0.37 -18.01 9.34
N ALA A 32 1.29 -17.86 10.31
CA ALA A 32 1.01 -17.16 11.55
C ALA A 32 0.60 -15.69 11.32
N GLN A 33 1.23 -15.01 10.36
CA GLN A 33 0.87 -13.64 10.02
C GLN A 33 -0.47 -13.54 9.28
N SER A 34 -0.85 -14.54 8.50
CA SER A 34 -2.18 -14.61 7.88
C SER A 34 -3.27 -14.68 8.94
N VAL A 35 -3.09 -15.55 9.95
CA VAL A 35 -4.01 -15.65 11.09
C VAL A 35 -4.08 -14.34 11.85
N LEU A 36 -2.93 -13.70 12.11
CA LEU A 36 -2.91 -12.38 12.76
C LEU A 36 -3.61 -11.32 11.91
N ALA A 37 -3.46 -11.33 10.59
CA ALA A 37 -4.16 -10.39 9.71
C ALA A 37 -5.68 -10.58 9.80
N GLU A 38 -6.16 -11.83 9.83
CA GLU A 38 -7.58 -12.14 10.03
C GLU A 38 -8.08 -11.68 11.40
N ASP A 39 -7.34 -11.98 12.48
CA ASP A 39 -7.68 -11.54 13.84
C ASP A 39 -7.75 -10.00 13.94
N MET A 40 -6.84 -9.30 13.25
CA MET A 40 -6.76 -7.84 13.25
C MET A 40 -7.74 -7.16 12.28
N PHE A 41 -8.42 -7.92 11.41
CA PHE A 41 -9.27 -7.32 10.38
C PHE A 41 -10.37 -6.44 10.98
N GLN A 42 -11.11 -6.94 11.97
CA GLN A 42 -12.22 -6.18 12.57
C GLN A 42 -11.72 -4.91 13.26
N VAL A 43 -10.57 -4.99 13.95
CA VAL A 43 -9.94 -3.83 14.61
C VAL A 43 -9.58 -2.76 13.58
N HIS A 44 -8.98 -3.16 12.47
CA HIS A 44 -8.61 -2.25 11.39
C HIS A 44 -9.82 -1.67 10.66
N LEU A 45 -10.86 -2.48 10.45
CA LEU A 45 -12.12 -2.03 9.84
C LEU A 45 -12.84 -1.01 10.74
N ASP A 46 -12.91 -1.25 12.05
CA ASP A 46 -13.54 -0.32 12.99
C ASP A 46 -12.78 1.02 13.03
N ALA A 47 -11.45 0.97 12.99
CA ALA A 47 -10.61 2.16 12.85
C ALA A 47 -10.86 2.90 11.53
N ALA A 48 -11.05 2.19 10.41
CA ALA A 48 -11.43 2.80 9.13
C ALA A 48 -12.85 3.42 9.19
N LYS A 49 -13.82 2.74 9.81
CA LYS A 49 -15.21 3.23 9.99
C LYS A 49 -15.30 4.49 10.84
N ALA A 50 -14.29 4.76 11.68
CA ALA A 50 -14.23 5.97 12.49
C ALA A 50 -14.06 7.27 11.67
N TYR A 51 -13.65 7.16 10.39
CA TYR A 51 -13.53 8.29 9.48
C TYR A 51 -14.85 8.62 8.79
N GLN A 52 -15.31 9.85 8.96
CA GLN A 52 -16.33 10.46 8.11
C GLN A 52 -15.62 11.44 7.18
N LEU A 53 -15.59 11.14 5.87
CA LEU A 53 -14.84 11.92 4.90
C LEU A 53 -15.80 12.61 3.94
N TYR A 54 -15.56 13.90 3.68
CA TYR A 54 -16.44 14.73 2.86
C TYR A 54 -15.69 15.39 1.71
N ALA A 55 -16.40 15.63 0.60
CA ALA A 55 -15.89 16.30 -0.59
C ALA A 55 -15.95 17.84 -0.49
N ASP A 56 -16.70 18.34 0.48
CA ASP A 56 -16.96 19.76 0.68
C ASP A 56 -16.94 20.14 2.16
N ALA A 57 -16.74 21.43 2.42
CA ALA A 57 -16.64 21.97 3.78
C ALA A 57 -17.99 22.03 4.52
N SER A 58 -19.12 21.98 3.81
CA SER A 58 -20.45 21.93 4.43
C SER A 58 -20.84 20.52 4.88
N HIS A 59 -20.04 19.51 4.50
CA HIS A 59 -20.24 18.10 4.79
C HIS A 59 -21.51 17.51 4.14
N ASP A 60 -21.90 18.04 2.97
CA ASP A 60 -23.10 17.61 2.25
C ASP A 60 -22.86 16.37 1.36
N ARG A 61 -21.63 16.22 0.85
CA ARG A 61 -21.22 15.05 0.04
C ARG A 61 -20.22 14.19 0.79
N THR A 62 -20.64 12.99 1.17
CA THR A 62 -19.82 12.02 1.91
C THR A 62 -19.18 11.00 0.97
N TYR A 63 -17.90 10.69 1.20
CA TYR A 63 -17.24 9.54 0.59
C TYR A 63 -17.57 8.27 1.36
N LYS A 64 -17.92 7.20 0.64
CA LYS A 64 -18.35 5.93 1.23
C LYS A 64 -17.18 4.97 1.36
N LEU A 65 -16.92 4.49 2.58
CA LEU A 65 -15.95 3.43 2.81
C LEU A 65 -16.37 2.15 2.09
N ASN A 66 -15.45 1.54 1.34
CA ASN A 66 -15.55 0.14 0.99
C ASN A 66 -15.01 -0.69 2.17
N GLU A 67 -15.91 -1.40 2.85
CA GLU A 67 -15.56 -2.19 4.04
C GLU A 67 -14.70 -3.42 3.71
N GLN A 68 -14.72 -3.87 2.45
CA GLN A 68 -13.78 -4.89 2.00
C GLN A 68 -12.45 -4.21 1.63
N PRO A 69 -11.33 -4.63 2.24
CA PRO A 69 -10.03 -4.05 1.93
C PRO A 69 -9.65 -4.40 0.48
N LEU A 70 -9.09 -3.42 -0.24
CA LEU A 70 -8.52 -3.63 -1.56
C LEU A 70 -7.31 -4.55 -1.52
N PHE A 71 -6.60 -4.56 -0.40
CA PHE A 71 -5.39 -5.33 -0.23
C PHE A 71 -5.14 -5.66 1.24
N VAL A 72 -4.71 -6.89 1.50
CA VAL A 72 -4.26 -7.35 2.81
C VAL A 72 -2.79 -7.72 2.68
N TRP A 73 -1.97 -7.22 3.59
CA TRP A 73 -0.53 -7.40 3.50
C TRP A 73 0.10 -7.71 4.85
N THR A 74 1.26 -8.35 4.80
CA THR A 74 2.10 -8.61 5.96
C THR A 74 3.53 -8.19 5.66
N ASN A 75 4.23 -7.69 6.68
CA ASN A 75 5.67 -7.42 6.60
C ASN A 75 6.38 -8.06 7.79
N PRO A 76 6.94 -9.27 7.65
CA PRO A 76 7.66 -9.96 8.72
C PRO A 76 8.98 -9.30 9.11
N ARG A 77 9.57 -8.47 8.23
CA ARG A 77 10.89 -7.88 8.45
C ARG A 77 10.83 -6.58 9.21
N ARG A 78 9.77 -5.77 9.00
CA ARG A 78 9.59 -4.49 9.70
C ARG A 78 8.96 -4.70 11.06
N ALA A 79 9.46 -3.97 12.05
CA ALA A 79 8.90 -3.88 13.40
C ALA A 79 8.56 -5.23 14.07
N ARG A 80 9.29 -6.31 13.75
CA ARG A 80 9.03 -7.68 14.24
C ARG A 80 7.69 -8.27 13.79
N GLY A 81 7.17 -7.82 12.66
CA GLY A 81 5.91 -8.26 12.08
C GLY A 81 4.91 -7.12 12.02
N GLN A 82 4.47 -6.78 10.81
CA GLN A 82 3.35 -5.88 10.59
C GLN A 82 2.27 -6.62 9.81
N VAL A 83 1.03 -6.26 10.07
CA VAL A 83 -0.13 -6.68 9.28
C VAL A 83 -0.99 -5.47 8.98
N GLY A 84 -1.53 -5.36 7.77
CA GLY A 84 -2.27 -4.19 7.36
C GLY A 84 -3.36 -4.48 6.34
N HIS A 85 -4.35 -3.60 6.35
CA HIS A 85 -5.51 -3.64 5.48
C HIS A 85 -5.65 -2.29 4.78
N LEU A 86 -5.63 -2.31 3.45
CA LEU A 86 -5.77 -1.14 2.61
C LEU A 86 -7.24 -0.93 2.26
N PHE A 87 -7.83 0.14 2.78
CA PHE A 87 -9.21 0.53 2.52
C PHE A 87 -9.28 1.69 1.53
N VAL A 88 -10.44 1.84 0.89
CA VAL A 88 -10.73 2.94 -0.02
C VAL A 88 -12.08 3.56 0.32
N TRP A 89 -12.15 4.89 0.24
CA TRP A 89 -13.40 5.64 0.30
C TRP A 89 -13.72 6.17 -1.09
N MET A 90 -14.98 6.04 -1.50
CA MET A 90 -15.46 6.25 -2.86
C MET A 90 -16.41 7.45 -2.97
N ASP A 91 -16.28 8.23 -4.04
CA ASP A 91 -17.26 9.21 -4.53
C ASP A 91 -18.04 8.59 -5.70
N GLY A 92 -19.13 7.88 -5.38
CA GLY A 92 -19.80 7.03 -6.37
C GLY A 92 -18.86 5.93 -6.86
N GLU A 93 -18.52 5.96 -8.15
CA GLU A 93 -17.62 4.98 -8.78
C GLU A 93 -16.13 5.35 -8.64
N TYR A 94 -15.80 6.56 -8.18
CA TYR A 94 -14.42 7.07 -8.19
C TYR A 94 -13.74 6.94 -6.82
N PRO A 95 -12.50 6.41 -6.75
CA PRO A 95 -11.77 6.35 -5.49
C PRO A 95 -11.31 7.75 -5.08
N ALA A 96 -11.67 8.16 -3.86
CA ALA A 96 -11.41 9.51 -3.37
C ALA A 96 -10.31 9.58 -2.31
N VAL A 97 -10.23 8.55 -1.45
CA VAL A 97 -9.22 8.43 -0.40
C VAL A 97 -8.80 6.99 -0.29
N VAL A 98 -7.52 6.76 0.00
CA VAL A 98 -7.00 5.47 0.41
C VAL A 98 -6.44 5.57 1.82
N GLY A 99 -6.52 4.49 2.58
CA GLY A 99 -5.93 4.42 3.91
C GLY A 99 -5.50 2.99 4.20
N THR A 100 -4.24 2.81 4.60
CA THR A 100 -3.80 1.54 5.19
C THR A 100 -3.89 1.68 6.70
N ILE A 101 -4.73 0.84 7.30
CA ILE A 101 -4.75 0.67 8.75
C ILE A 101 -3.96 -0.60 9.05
N PHE A 102 -2.90 -0.45 9.83
CA PHE A 102 -1.99 -1.54 10.12
C PHE A 102 -1.54 -1.53 11.57
N SER A 103 -0.99 -2.66 11.99
CA SER A 103 -0.48 -2.83 13.34
C SER A 103 0.90 -3.46 13.37
N PHE A 104 1.57 -3.29 14.50
CA PHE A 104 2.83 -3.98 14.81
C PHE A 104 2.97 -4.21 16.32
N PRO A 105 3.75 -5.23 16.75
CA PRO A 105 4.06 -5.48 18.14
C PRO A 105 4.71 -4.26 18.83
N TRP A 106 4.01 -3.71 19.82
CA TRP A 106 4.47 -2.59 20.60
C TRP A 106 5.46 -3.06 21.67
N GLN A 107 6.63 -2.42 21.73
CA GLN A 107 7.70 -2.77 22.68
C GLN A 107 8.12 -4.25 22.61
N GLY A 108 7.94 -4.87 21.44
CA GLY A 108 8.31 -6.27 21.20
C GLY A 108 7.38 -7.29 21.85
N LYS A 109 6.20 -6.88 22.33
CA LYS A 109 5.17 -7.75 22.91
C LYS A 109 4.13 -8.12 21.85
N PRO A 110 4.08 -9.37 21.34
CA PRO A 110 3.15 -9.77 20.28
C PRO A 110 1.67 -9.59 20.63
N GLU A 111 1.32 -9.72 21.91
CA GLU A 111 -0.03 -9.51 22.43
C GLU A 111 -0.46 -8.03 22.43
N ASN A 112 0.47 -7.09 22.25
CA ASN A 112 0.19 -5.66 22.29
C ASN A 112 0.44 -5.05 20.90
N GLN A 113 -0.62 -4.82 20.14
CA GLN A 113 -0.54 -4.29 18.78
C GLN A 113 -0.75 -2.77 18.78
N ARG A 114 0.26 -2.02 18.31
CA ARG A 114 0.12 -0.57 18.08
C ARG A 114 -0.59 -0.35 16.75
N ILE A 115 -1.74 0.31 16.77
CA ILE A 115 -2.47 0.67 15.55
C ILE A 115 -1.86 1.92 14.92
N VAL A 116 -1.73 1.90 13.61
CA VAL A 116 -1.22 2.99 12.78
C VAL A 116 -2.21 3.26 11.65
N HIS A 117 -2.44 4.54 11.40
CA HIS A 117 -3.21 5.04 10.29
C HIS A 117 -2.24 5.67 9.31
N GLU A 118 -2.34 5.31 8.04
CA GLU A 118 -1.59 5.94 6.96
C GLU A 118 -2.57 6.25 5.82
N MET A 119 -2.90 7.53 5.71
CA MET A 119 -4.00 8.07 4.90
C MET A 119 -3.45 8.86 3.71
N HIS A 120 -4.12 8.77 2.56
CA HIS A 120 -3.80 9.60 1.40
C HIS A 120 -5.03 10.00 0.56
N ALA A 121 -5.09 11.26 0.13
CA ALA A 121 -6.08 11.71 -0.85
C ALA A 121 -5.82 11.12 -2.25
N LEU A 122 -6.86 10.80 -3.02
CA LEU A 122 -6.74 10.32 -4.40
C LEU A 122 -7.34 11.29 -5.42
N THR A 123 -8.16 12.26 -4.97
CA THR A 123 -8.78 13.29 -5.81
C THR A 123 -7.94 14.56 -5.90
N GLU A 124 -8.13 15.38 -6.94
CA GLU A 124 -7.53 16.73 -7.02
C GLU A 124 -8.19 17.72 -6.05
N GLU A 125 -9.43 17.45 -5.68
CA GLU A 125 -10.17 18.20 -4.67
C GLU A 125 -9.69 17.87 -3.25
N ARG A 126 -9.74 18.89 -2.38
CA ARG A 126 -9.42 18.75 -0.96
C ARG A 126 -10.47 17.89 -0.24
N ILE A 127 -9.99 17.03 0.66
CA ILE A 127 -10.82 16.20 1.53
C ILE A 127 -11.11 16.95 2.85
N PHE A 128 -12.32 16.81 3.37
CA PHE A 128 -12.74 17.35 4.67
C PHE A 128 -13.02 16.19 5.63
N PRO A 129 -12.03 15.73 6.40
CA PRO A 129 -12.20 14.63 7.33
C PRO A 129 -12.80 15.08 8.67
N VAL A 130 -13.69 14.26 9.20
CA VAL A 130 -14.14 14.27 10.60
C VAL A 130 -13.77 12.92 11.19
N ASN A 131 -12.80 12.90 12.09
CA ASN A 131 -12.43 11.71 12.85
C ASN A 131 -12.82 11.92 14.32
N LYS A 132 -13.67 11.04 14.84
CA LYS A 132 -14.21 11.14 16.20
C LYS A 132 -13.44 10.31 17.24
N VAL A 133 -12.48 9.50 16.81
CA VAL A 133 -11.93 8.40 17.62
C VAL A 133 -10.40 8.46 17.73
N ALA A 134 -9.69 8.88 16.68
CA ALA A 134 -8.24 8.90 16.71
C ALA A 134 -7.69 10.07 17.54
N LEU A 135 -6.59 9.82 18.25
CA LEU A 135 -5.88 10.84 19.04
C LEU A 135 -5.29 11.98 18.18
N LYS A 136 -5.04 11.71 16.90
CA LYS A 136 -4.60 12.68 15.89
C LYS A 136 -5.55 12.60 14.70
N ALA A 137 -5.96 13.76 14.18
CA ALA A 137 -6.73 13.85 12.95
C ALA A 137 -5.78 14.05 11.75
N TRP A 138 -6.00 13.29 10.68
CA TRP A 138 -5.52 13.65 9.34
C TRP A 138 -6.29 14.87 8.86
N ILE A 139 -5.61 15.93 8.42
CA ILE A 139 -6.25 17.18 7.96
C ILE A 139 -5.52 17.68 6.70
N PRO A 140 -5.86 17.16 5.50
CA PRO A 140 -5.22 17.60 4.28
C PRO A 140 -5.59 19.05 3.97
N THR A 141 -4.64 19.81 3.42
CA THR A 141 -4.85 21.20 3.00
C THR A 141 -5.05 21.33 1.49
N ALA A 142 -4.80 20.27 0.73
CA ALA A 142 -5.03 20.16 -0.71
C ALA A 142 -5.61 18.78 -1.08
N GLY A 143 -5.87 18.58 -2.37
CA GLY A 143 -6.04 17.24 -2.96
C GLY A 143 -4.73 16.74 -3.56
N ASN A 144 -4.75 15.52 -4.07
CA ASN A 144 -3.63 14.91 -4.76
C ASN A 144 -3.43 15.47 -6.17
N ARG A 145 -2.19 15.44 -6.67
CA ARG A 145 -1.86 16.03 -7.97
C ARG A 145 -1.82 14.98 -9.08
N PHE A 146 -2.41 15.29 -10.21
CA PHE A 146 -2.31 14.48 -11.42
C PHE A 146 -1.39 15.12 -12.47
N TYR A 147 -0.56 14.29 -13.06
CA TYR A 147 0.46 14.67 -14.03
C TYR A 147 0.10 14.11 -15.41
N PRO A 148 0.38 14.87 -16.49
CA PRO A 148 0.30 14.31 -17.83
C PRO A 148 1.44 13.29 -18.01
N PHE A 149 1.19 12.25 -18.80
CA PHE A 149 2.28 11.40 -19.28
C PHE A 149 3.12 12.17 -20.32
N PRO A 150 4.46 12.07 -20.27
CA PRO A 150 5.33 12.74 -21.24
C PRO A 150 5.06 12.32 -22.70
N ASP A 151 4.92 11.01 -22.94
CA ASP A 151 4.67 10.43 -24.26
C ASP A 151 3.54 9.40 -24.15
N THR A 152 2.29 9.85 -24.29
CA THR A 152 1.13 8.96 -24.17
C THR A 152 0.51 8.61 -25.51
N PRO A 153 0.22 7.31 -25.76
CA PRO A 153 -0.65 6.94 -26.86
C PRO A 153 -2.04 7.57 -26.69
N PRO A 154 -2.76 7.85 -27.79
CA PRO A 154 -4.17 8.26 -27.72
C PRO A 154 -4.98 7.29 -26.87
N VAL A 155 -5.93 7.81 -26.08
CA VAL A 155 -6.81 6.98 -25.26
C VAL A 155 -7.60 6.04 -26.17
N ALA A 156 -7.50 4.75 -25.91
CA ALA A 156 -8.11 3.72 -26.75
C ALA A 156 -9.65 3.86 -26.79
N PRO A 157 -10.29 3.48 -27.90
CA PRO A 157 -11.75 3.43 -27.96
C PRO A 157 -12.27 2.23 -27.16
N GLY A 158 -13.26 2.47 -26.30
CA GLY A 158 -13.94 1.43 -25.52
C GLY A 158 -13.21 1.06 -24.22
N ASN A 159 -14.00 0.71 -23.21
CA ASN A 159 -13.52 0.63 -21.83
C ASN A 159 -12.52 -0.50 -21.59
N ALA A 160 -12.78 -1.69 -22.14
CA ALA A 160 -11.86 -2.83 -22.02
C ALA A 160 -10.46 -2.52 -22.57
N ARG A 161 -10.37 -1.77 -23.68
CA ARG A 161 -9.09 -1.36 -24.27
C ARG A 161 -8.40 -0.28 -23.43
N ARG A 162 -9.16 0.65 -22.86
CA ARG A 162 -8.64 1.66 -21.93
C ARG A 162 -8.08 1.02 -20.67
N GLN A 163 -8.75 0.03 -20.09
CA GLN A 163 -8.25 -0.71 -18.94
C GLN A 163 -6.95 -1.48 -19.25
N LEU A 164 -6.87 -2.10 -20.43
CA LEU A 164 -5.61 -2.69 -20.90
C LEU A 164 -4.50 -1.64 -21.04
N GLN A 165 -4.83 -0.47 -21.60
CA GLN A 165 -3.89 0.62 -21.78
C GLN A 165 -3.41 1.21 -20.43
N ALA A 166 -4.30 1.36 -19.44
CA ALA A 166 -3.93 1.77 -18.08
C ALA A 166 -2.89 0.81 -17.47
N ARG A 167 -3.08 -0.51 -17.62
CA ARG A 167 -2.09 -1.51 -17.19
C ARG A 167 -0.76 -1.39 -17.94
N GLN A 168 -0.80 -1.13 -19.25
CA GLN A 168 0.41 -0.95 -20.06
C GLN A 168 1.19 0.30 -19.61
N LEU A 169 0.48 1.40 -19.36
CA LEU A 169 1.05 2.64 -18.84
C LEU A 169 1.62 2.46 -17.43
N ALA A 170 0.92 1.77 -16.53
CA ALA A 170 1.43 1.49 -15.20
C ALA A 170 2.77 0.73 -15.22
N ARG A 171 2.98 -0.15 -16.20
CA ARG A 171 4.21 -0.94 -16.36
C ARG A 171 5.40 -0.14 -16.90
N THR A 172 5.22 1.09 -17.37
CA THR A 172 6.35 1.94 -17.80
C THR A 172 7.03 2.64 -16.63
N PHE A 173 6.39 2.63 -15.46
CA PHE A 173 6.95 3.20 -14.25
C PHE A 173 7.95 2.26 -13.60
N GLU A 174 9.04 2.86 -13.14
CA GLU A 174 9.98 2.24 -12.24
C GLU A 174 10.11 3.15 -11.01
N ALA A 175 10.23 2.55 -9.83
CA ALA A 175 10.34 3.30 -8.59
C ALA A 175 11.31 2.65 -7.63
N HIS A 176 11.88 3.45 -6.75
CA HIS A 176 12.71 2.98 -5.65
C HIS A 176 12.50 3.87 -4.42
N THR A 177 12.79 3.32 -3.24
CA THR A 177 12.89 4.08 -2.01
C THR A 177 14.33 4.19 -1.54
N ILE A 178 14.59 5.19 -0.71
CA ILE A 178 15.84 5.35 0.05
C ILE A 178 15.49 5.35 1.54
N ASP A 179 16.09 4.44 2.30
CA ASP A 179 15.91 4.37 3.75
C ASP A 179 16.82 5.37 4.49
N ARG A 180 16.74 5.38 5.83
CA ARG A 180 17.46 6.35 6.65
C ARG A 180 18.97 6.13 6.67
N GLU A 181 19.39 4.92 6.33
CA GLU A 181 20.78 4.52 6.19
C GLU A 181 21.31 4.85 4.78
N GLY A 182 20.50 5.48 3.92
CA GLY A 182 20.83 5.82 2.54
C GLY A 182 20.81 4.62 1.61
N LYS A 183 20.27 3.48 2.05
CA LYS A 183 20.19 2.28 1.23
C LYS A 183 18.98 2.35 0.32
N ARG A 184 19.23 2.04 -0.94
CA ARG A 184 18.24 1.98 -2.01
C ARG A 184 17.54 0.63 -2.04
N TRP A 185 16.21 0.67 -2.22
CA TRP A 185 15.35 -0.49 -2.40
C TRP A 185 14.49 -0.32 -3.65
N GLU A 186 14.62 -1.22 -4.61
CA GLU A 186 13.76 -1.19 -5.80
C GLU A 186 12.33 -1.58 -5.42
N LEU A 187 11.36 -0.93 -6.08
CA LEU A 187 9.96 -1.27 -5.98
C LEU A 187 9.50 -2.00 -7.23
N ARG A 188 8.75 -3.07 -7.02
CA ARG A 188 8.12 -3.85 -8.10
C ARG A 188 6.62 -3.56 -8.14
N LEU A 189 6.09 -3.42 -9.36
CA LEU A 189 4.65 -3.31 -9.58
C LEU A 189 3.95 -4.63 -9.19
N LEU A 190 2.85 -4.55 -8.45
CA LEU A 190 1.96 -5.68 -8.23
C LEU A 190 1.30 -6.04 -9.58
N GLY A 191 1.40 -7.30 -9.99
CA GLY A 191 1.00 -7.73 -11.33
C GLY A 191 -0.48 -7.51 -11.68
N LYS A 192 -1.33 -7.41 -10.65
CA LYS A 192 -2.75 -7.10 -10.74
C LYS A 192 -3.02 -5.74 -10.11
N GLU A 193 -3.86 -4.94 -10.74
CA GLU A 193 -4.41 -3.73 -10.13
C GLU A 193 -5.19 -4.02 -8.85
N LEU A 194 -5.15 -3.09 -7.90
CA LEU A 194 -5.93 -3.14 -6.67
C LEU A 194 -7.42 -2.88 -6.95
N MET A 195 -7.69 -1.99 -7.89
CA MET A 195 -9.05 -1.59 -8.26
C MET A 195 -9.05 -1.08 -9.70
N GLN A 196 -10.14 -1.37 -10.43
CA GLN A 196 -10.52 -0.67 -11.66
C GLN A 196 -11.80 0.12 -11.38
N TYR A 197 -11.95 1.25 -12.02
CA TYR A 197 -13.18 2.04 -11.95
C TYR A 197 -13.47 2.71 -13.30
N GLU A 198 -14.73 3.02 -13.51
CA GLU A 198 -15.25 3.59 -14.75
C GLU A 198 -16.45 4.47 -14.45
N GLY A 199 -16.49 5.64 -15.09
CA GLY A 199 -17.65 6.50 -15.13
C GLY A 199 -17.72 7.31 -16.42
N PRO A 200 -18.67 8.27 -16.52
CA PRO A 200 -18.96 8.98 -17.77
C PRO A 200 -17.80 9.82 -18.30
N ASP A 201 -16.97 10.38 -17.41
CA ASP A 201 -15.88 11.30 -17.71
C ASP A 201 -14.50 10.76 -17.33
N ARG A 202 -14.42 9.62 -16.63
CA ARG A 202 -13.14 9.04 -16.16
C ARG A 202 -13.14 7.53 -16.21
N ILE A 203 -11.98 6.95 -16.48
CA ILE A 203 -11.76 5.51 -16.38
C ILE A 203 -10.31 5.27 -15.98
N GLY A 204 -10.10 4.42 -14.98
CA GLY A 204 -8.76 4.22 -14.46
C GLY A 204 -8.62 2.95 -13.64
N ALA A 205 -7.42 2.84 -13.09
CA ALA A 205 -7.05 1.76 -12.18
C ALA A 205 -6.02 2.25 -11.16
N LEU A 206 -6.08 1.64 -9.97
CA LEU A 206 -5.13 1.85 -8.89
C LEU A 206 -4.17 0.66 -8.82
N PHE A 207 -2.87 0.94 -8.80
CA PHE A 207 -1.81 -0.06 -8.74
C PHE A 207 -0.98 0.13 -7.49
N ALA A 208 -0.38 -0.95 -6.98
CA ALA A 208 0.58 -0.91 -5.90
C ALA A 208 1.99 -1.22 -6.39
N MET A 209 2.98 -0.51 -5.88
CA MET A 209 4.39 -0.88 -5.98
C MET A 209 4.90 -1.25 -4.59
N LEU A 210 5.47 -2.45 -4.50
CA LEU A 210 5.89 -3.08 -3.26
C LEU A 210 7.42 -3.15 -3.23
N GLY A 211 8.03 -2.96 -2.06
CA GLY A 211 9.47 -3.17 -1.91
C GLY A 211 9.83 -4.66 -1.93
N ASP A 212 11.07 -4.99 -2.29
CA ASP A 212 11.56 -6.37 -2.25
C ASP A 212 11.60 -6.97 -0.84
N ALA A 213 11.58 -6.12 0.20
CA ALA A 213 11.65 -6.53 1.59
C ALA A 213 10.29 -6.92 2.21
N GLY A 214 9.17 -6.65 1.55
CA GLY A 214 7.84 -6.79 2.14
C GLY A 214 6.71 -6.90 1.11
N ALA A 215 5.50 -7.10 1.61
CA ALA A 215 4.30 -7.03 0.79
C ALA A 215 3.51 -5.72 1.03
N ASP A 216 3.97 -4.85 1.94
CA ASP A 216 3.40 -3.52 2.15
C ASP A 216 3.59 -2.64 0.90
N PRO A 217 2.52 -1.97 0.44
CA PRO A 217 2.65 -0.95 -0.60
C PRO A 217 3.47 0.24 -0.09
N GLU A 218 4.51 0.63 -0.82
CA GLU A 218 5.32 1.81 -0.53
C GLU A 218 4.89 3.00 -1.41
N LEU A 219 4.32 2.69 -2.58
CA LEU A 219 3.73 3.63 -3.53
C LEU A 219 2.47 3.04 -4.13
N LEU A 220 1.43 3.85 -4.27
CA LEU A 220 0.34 3.55 -5.19
C LEU A 220 0.43 4.46 -6.42
N LEU A 221 -0.03 3.93 -7.54
CA LEU A 221 -0.13 4.66 -8.80
C LEU A 221 -1.58 4.66 -9.25
N LEU A 222 -2.17 5.84 -9.34
CA LEU A 222 -3.44 6.02 -10.02
C LEU A 222 -3.14 6.34 -11.48
N VAL A 223 -3.64 5.51 -12.41
CA VAL A 223 -3.55 5.77 -13.86
C VAL A 223 -4.96 5.91 -14.40
N GLU A 224 -5.28 7.08 -14.92
CA GLU A 224 -6.64 7.47 -15.26
C GLU A 224 -6.68 8.19 -16.61
N ALA A 225 -7.64 7.82 -17.44
CA ALA A 225 -8.04 8.62 -18.59
C ALA A 225 -9.19 9.52 -18.14
N GLN A 226 -9.02 10.82 -18.29
CA GLN A 226 -10.05 11.82 -18.01
C GLN A 226 -10.53 12.45 -19.32
N ARG A 227 -11.81 12.81 -19.38
CA ARG A 227 -12.41 13.50 -20.52
C ARG A 227 -12.49 15.00 -20.23
N ASN A 228 -11.78 15.81 -21.00
CA ASN A 228 -11.87 17.27 -20.99
C ASN A 228 -12.32 17.79 -22.36
N GLU A 229 -13.39 18.59 -22.42
CA GLU A 229 -13.88 19.25 -23.65
C GLU A 229 -13.93 18.33 -24.90
N ASN A 230 -14.37 17.08 -24.70
CA ASN A 230 -14.44 15.98 -25.69
C ASN A 230 -13.15 15.23 -26.03
N GLN A 231 -12.02 15.57 -25.43
CA GLN A 231 -10.78 14.84 -25.60
C GLN A 231 -10.50 13.98 -24.36
N TRP A 232 -10.13 12.73 -24.60
CA TRP A 232 -9.66 11.84 -23.55
C TRP A 232 -8.14 11.96 -23.43
N GLN A 233 -7.65 12.14 -22.20
CA GLN A 233 -6.22 12.23 -21.91
C GLN A 233 -5.86 11.33 -20.73
N TRP A 234 -4.78 10.56 -20.90
CA TRP A 234 -4.18 9.82 -19.80
C TRP A 234 -3.41 10.75 -18.88
N ARG A 235 -3.62 10.58 -17.57
CA ARG A 235 -2.89 11.20 -16.48
C ARG A 235 -2.51 10.13 -15.47
N TYR A 236 -1.53 10.44 -14.63
CA TYR A 236 -1.18 9.60 -13.50
C TYR A 236 -1.03 10.41 -12.24
N SER A 237 -1.17 9.76 -11.09
CA SER A 237 -0.95 10.37 -9.79
C SER A 237 -0.19 9.40 -8.87
N PRO A 238 1.03 9.75 -8.45
CA PRO A 238 1.77 9.01 -7.43
C PRO A 238 1.16 9.27 -6.04
N VAL A 239 1.06 8.21 -5.24
CA VAL A 239 0.43 8.22 -3.91
C VAL A 239 1.40 7.60 -2.92
N ARG A 240 2.00 8.41 -2.06
CA ARG A 240 3.01 7.95 -1.09
C ARG A 240 2.36 7.06 -0.03
N MET A 241 2.95 5.90 0.26
CA MET A 241 2.53 4.97 1.32
C MET A 241 3.74 4.49 2.13
N THR A 242 4.64 5.42 2.48
CA THR A 242 5.90 5.06 3.13
C THR A 242 6.48 6.20 3.97
N ASP A 243 7.22 5.86 5.03
CA ASP A 243 8.05 6.81 5.77
C ASP A 243 9.46 6.97 5.18
N GLN A 244 9.74 6.34 4.04
CA GLN A 244 11.00 6.47 3.29
C GLN A 244 10.94 7.63 2.27
N GLU A 245 12.08 8.00 1.72
CA GLU A 245 12.11 8.83 0.51
C GLU A 245 11.77 7.96 -0.69
N ILE A 246 11.12 8.55 -1.70
CA ILE A 246 10.67 7.78 -2.86
C ILE A 246 10.83 8.55 -4.16
N TYR A 247 11.20 7.81 -5.20
CA TYR A 247 11.51 8.32 -6.53
C TYR A 247 10.78 7.49 -7.58
N LEU A 248 10.16 8.17 -8.55
CA LEU A 248 9.40 7.57 -9.63
C LEU A 248 9.91 8.06 -10.98
N ARG A 249 10.15 7.14 -11.90
CA ARG A 249 10.64 7.44 -13.25
C ARG A 249 9.84 6.71 -14.33
N ILE A 250 9.87 7.26 -15.54
CA ILE A 250 9.45 6.62 -16.78
C ILE A 250 10.68 6.54 -17.69
N GLY A 251 11.17 5.33 -17.94
CA GLY A 251 12.44 5.12 -18.64
C GLY A 251 13.61 5.80 -17.93
N THR A 252 14.23 6.79 -18.58
CA THR A 252 15.36 7.55 -18.02
C THR A 252 14.94 8.86 -17.33
N THR A 253 13.66 9.24 -17.40
CA THR A 253 13.17 10.52 -16.89
C THR A 253 12.57 10.32 -15.50
N GLU A 254 13.13 10.99 -14.49
CA GLU A 254 12.45 11.16 -13.20
C GLU A 254 11.23 12.05 -13.39
N VAL A 255 10.06 11.56 -12.98
CA VAL A 255 8.80 12.26 -13.19
C VAL A 255 8.15 12.71 -11.89
N TRP A 256 8.55 12.13 -10.76
CA TRP A 256 8.09 12.51 -9.44
C TRP A 256 9.02 12.00 -8.35
N LYS A 257 9.07 12.72 -7.22
CA LYS A 257 9.76 12.29 -6.00
C LYS A 257 9.11 12.88 -4.75
N SER A 258 9.34 12.23 -3.61
CA SER A 258 9.02 12.74 -2.28
C SER A 258 10.23 12.53 -1.37
N GLU A 259 11.06 13.56 -1.28
CA GLU A 259 12.26 13.63 -0.43
C GLU A 259 11.95 14.28 0.91
N HIS A 260 12.68 13.92 1.96
CA HIS A 260 12.40 14.48 3.28
C HIS A 260 12.94 15.89 3.42
N ASP A 261 12.11 16.79 3.92
CA ASP A 261 12.49 18.15 4.31
C ASP A 261 11.70 18.61 5.54
N GLU A 262 11.78 19.90 5.88
CA GLU A 262 11.08 20.48 7.04
C GLU A 262 9.56 20.30 6.98
N LYS A 263 8.97 20.32 5.77
CA LYS A 263 7.51 20.25 5.53
C LYS A 263 7.07 18.89 5.00
N ASN A 264 7.94 18.17 4.30
CA ASN A 264 7.73 16.80 3.84
C ASN A 264 8.49 15.84 4.76
N THR A 265 7.90 15.50 5.90
CA THR A 265 8.56 14.62 6.87
C THR A 265 8.35 13.14 6.52
N ARG A 266 8.88 12.27 7.36
CA ARG A 266 8.59 10.83 7.33
C ARG A 266 7.13 10.50 7.65
N PHE A 267 6.38 11.43 8.25
CA PHE A 267 5.02 11.20 8.73
C PHE A 267 3.96 11.93 7.93
N HIS A 268 4.30 12.97 7.17
CA HIS A 268 3.36 13.68 6.32
C HIS A 268 4.09 14.38 5.19
N ASN A 269 3.38 14.72 4.13
CA ASN A 269 3.90 15.64 3.12
C ASN A 269 3.51 17.10 3.43
N ALA A 270 4.02 18.04 2.63
CA ALA A 270 3.85 19.48 2.86
C ALA A 270 2.39 19.94 2.90
N GLU A 271 1.52 19.28 2.12
CA GLU A 271 0.10 19.58 2.03
C GLU A 271 -0.75 18.66 2.92
N SER A 272 -0.10 17.77 3.68
CA SER A 272 -0.74 16.72 4.47
C SER A 272 -1.75 15.89 3.67
N THR A 273 -1.59 15.79 2.34
CA THR A 273 -2.36 14.87 1.50
C THR A 273 -1.96 13.44 1.78
N TYR A 274 -0.75 13.22 2.30
CA TYR A 274 -0.27 12.02 2.98
C TYR A 274 -0.07 12.30 4.47
N ASP A 275 -0.55 11.42 5.35
CA ASP A 275 -0.29 11.52 6.79
C ASP A 275 -0.29 10.12 7.43
N ARG A 276 0.73 9.85 8.26
CA ARG A 276 0.96 8.60 8.98
C ARG A 276 1.10 8.89 10.47
N PHE A 277 0.29 8.24 11.28
CA PHE A 277 0.31 8.43 12.73
C PHE A 277 -0.12 7.19 13.51
N GLN A 278 0.44 7.08 14.71
CA GLN A 278 0.11 6.04 15.65
C GLN A 278 -1.11 6.46 16.47
N ASP A 279 -1.96 5.50 16.80
CA ASP A 279 -3.20 5.74 17.53
C ASP A 279 -3.23 4.87 18.80
N THR A 280 -4.15 3.92 18.88
CA THR A 280 -4.40 3.13 20.09
C THR A 280 -3.49 1.90 20.20
N LEU A 281 -3.47 1.32 21.40
CA LEU A 281 -2.89 0.01 21.64
C LEU A 281 -4.03 -1.00 21.75
N HIS A 282 -3.97 -2.06 20.96
CA HIS A 282 -4.90 -3.18 21.00
C HIS A 282 -4.23 -4.38 21.68
N HIS A 283 -4.93 -5.02 22.63
CA HIS A 283 -4.43 -6.21 23.31
C HIS A 283 -5.12 -7.45 22.75
N LEU A 284 -4.32 -8.37 22.22
CA LEU A 284 -4.77 -9.67 21.73
C LEU A 284 -4.86 -10.65 22.89
N ASP A 285 -5.96 -11.37 23.00
CA ASP A 285 -6.03 -12.53 23.89
C ASP A 285 -5.38 -13.74 23.20
N LEU A 286 -4.14 -14.05 23.60
CA LEU A 286 -3.38 -15.17 23.04
C LEU A 286 -3.68 -16.51 23.73
N ASN A 287 -4.48 -16.54 24.80
CA ASN A 287 -4.68 -17.74 25.62
C ASN A 287 -5.80 -18.67 25.10
N ASP A 288 -6.68 -18.19 24.21
CA ASP A 288 -7.85 -18.96 23.74
C ASP A 288 -7.56 -19.95 22.59
N LYS A 289 -6.30 -20.09 22.15
CA LYS A 289 -5.95 -20.90 20.96
C LYS A 289 -5.32 -22.28 21.26
N ASP A 290 -5.22 -22.69 22.53
CA ASP A 290 -4.65 -24.00 22.93
C ASP A 290 -5.65 -25.16 22.95
N ASP A 291 -6.95 -24.92 22.69
CA ASP A 291 -8.00 -25.95 22.68
C ASP A 291 -8.33 -26.45 21.26
N SER A 292 -7.34 -26.91 20.50
CA SER A 292 -7.56 -27.72 19.29
C SER A 292 -7.02 -29.14 19.50
N PRO A 293 -7.82 -30.20 19.24
CA PRO A 293 -7.51 -31.60 19.54
C PRO A 293 -6.39 -32.23 18.71
#